data_AF-A0A9C6TPG6-F1
#
_entry.id   AF-A0A9C6TPG6-F1
#
_cell.length_a   1.000
_cell.length_b   1.000
_cell.length_c   1.000
_cell.angle_alpha   90.00
_cell.angle_beta   90.00
_cell.angle_gamma   90.00
#
_symmetry.space_group_name_H-M   'P 1'
#
loop_
_entity.id
_entity.type
_entity.pdbx_description
1 polymer ?
#
loop_
_entity_poly.entity_id
_entity_poly.type
_entity_poly.pdbx_seq_one_letter_code
_entity_poly.pdbx_strand_id
1 'polypeptide(L)'
;MSRVVWNSYTKEAFDKNWIDFLRKYGLRGHKWLSELYEDRHIWIPVYLDYHFWVGMRSTQRSGSMHSFFNKFITRNSSLRQFVKQYDNCLASREQADREFDAADFHTVIPCATKSIIEAHFQHVYTHEKFRELQAQFRGKVNCITRSMHFTLGFTIYEVIE
;
A
#
# COMPACT_ATOMS: atom_id res chain seq x y z
N MET A 1 7.76 11.66 14.64
CA MET A 1 6.58 12.05 13.85
C MET A 1 5.91 10.86 13.15
N SER A 2 6.60 10.11 12.27
CA SER A 2 5.98 8.98 11.54
C SER A 2 5.24 7.97 12.44
N ARG A 3 5.88 7.49 13.51
CA ARG A 3 5.23 6.59 14.49
C ARG A 3 3.96 7.16 15.12
N VAL A 4 3.93 8.46 15.42
CA VAL A 4 2.77 9.13 16.05
C VAL A 4 1.60 9.18 15.06
N VAL A 5 1.88 9.44 13.79
CA VAL A 5 0.90 9.59 12.71
C VAL A 5 0.31 8.25 12.26
N TRP A 6 1.17 7.22 12.12
CA TRP A 6 0.78 5.95 11.50
C TRP A 6 0.43 4.83 12.50
N ASN A 7 0.84 4.93 13.78
CA ASN A 7 0.58 3.87 14.78
C ASN A 7 -0.48 4.26 15.80
N SER A 8 -1.23 5.34 15.55
CA SER A 8 -2.38 5.70 16.36
C SER A 8 -3.62 5.10 15.70
N TYR A 9 -4.41 4.34 16.45
CA TYR A 9 -5.61 3.66 15.93
C TYR A 9 -6.91 4.33 16.39
N THR A 10 -6.82 5.28 17.33
CA THR A 10 -7.94 6.11 17.80
C THR A 10 -7.53 7.58 17.89
N LYS A 11 -8.52 8.49 17.82
CA LYS A 11 -8.27 9.94 17.83
C LYS A 11 -7.59 10.34 19.14
N GLU A 12 -8.04 9.74 20.24
CA GLU A 12 -7.51 9.96 21.59
C GLU A 12 -6.07 9.46 21.71
N ALA A 13 -5.75 8.31 21.10
CA ALA A 13 -4.38 7.79 21.07
C ALA A 13 -3.46 8.71 20.27
N PHE A 14 -3.94 9.26 19.14
CA PHE A 14 -3.19 10.23 18.36
C PHE A 14 -2.91 11.51 19.17
N ASP A 15 -3.92 12.12 19.77
CA ASP A 15 -3.76 13.37 20.52
C ASP A 15 -2.78 13.22 21.68
N LYS A 16 -2.86 12.08 22.41
CA LYS A 16 -1.90 11.75 23.48
C LYS A 16 -0.49 11.58 22.93
N ASN A 17 -0.31 10.79 21.88
CA ASN A 17 0.99 10.54 21.25
C ASN A 17 1.59 11.83 20.66
N TRP A 18 0.76 12.75 20.17
CA TRP A 18 1.16 14.06 19.66
C TRP A 18 1.70 14.94 20.78
N ILE A 19 0.99 15.03 21.90
CA ILE A 19 1.44 15.80 23.08
C ILE A 19 2.74 15.23 23.65
N ASP A 20 2.86 13.89 23.74
CA ASP A 20 4.08 13.22 24.18
C ASP A 20 5.26 13.51 23.24
N PHE A 21 5.03 13.50 21.93
CA PHE A 21 6.02 13.88 20.93
C PHE A 21 6.49 15.33 21.08
N LEU A 22 5.55 16.28 21.21
CA LEU A 22 5.91 17.69 21.41
C LEU A 22 6.72 17.90 22.69
N ARG A 23 6.36 17.21 23.78
CA ARG A 23 7.08 17.28 25.06
C ARG A 23 8.49 16.71 24.94
N LYS A 24 8.62 15.52 24.34
CA LYS A 24 9.90 14.81 24.21
C LYS A 24 10.96 15.63 23.48
N TYR A 25 10.55 16.40 22.47
CA TYR A 25 11.46 17.19 21.65
C TYR A 25 11.45 18.69 21.98
N GLY A 26 10.75 19.11 23.05
CA GLY A 26 10.68 20.53 23.43
C GLY A 26 10.02 21.44 22.39
N LEU A 27 9.14 20.90 21.56
CA LEU A 27 8.54 21.59 20.40
C LEU A 27 7.24 22.34 20.74
N ARG A 28 6.94 22.52 22.03
CA ARG A 28 5.74 23.25 22.47
C ARG A 28 5.83 24.71 22.02
N GLY A 29 4.75 25.22 21.43
CA GLY A 29 4.65 26.60 20.96
C GLY A 29 5.20 26.84 19.54
N HIS A 30 5.68 25.80 18.85
CA HIS A 30 6.11 25.94 17.45
C HIS A 30 4.89 26.17 16.54
N LYS A 31 4.76 27.39 16.01
CA LYS A 31 3.59 27.84 15.22
C LYS A 31 3.17 26.83 14.15
N TRP A 32 4.13 26.36 13.35
CA TRP A 32 3.87 25.39 12.28
C TRP A 32 3.31 24.05 12.79
N LEU A 33 3.73 23.58 13.98
CA LEU A 33 3.21 22.33 14.53
C LEU A 33 1.81 22.50 15.09
N SER A 34 1.47 23.69 15.59
CA SER A 34 0.12 24.03 15.99
C SER A 34 -0.81 24.09 14.78
N GLU A 35 -0.42 24.80 13.72
CA GLU A 35 -1.18 24.87 12.46
C GLU A 35 -1.38 23.46 11.86
N LEU A 36 -0.32 22.66 11.82
CA LEU A 36 -0.38 21.29 11.32
C LEU A 36 -1.31 20.39 12.15
N TYR A 37 -1.39 20.62 13.46
CA TYR A 37 -2.32 19.91 14.34
C TYR A 37 -3.77 20.35 14.13
N GLU A 38 -4.04 21.62 13.85
CA GLU A 38 -5.40 22.06 13.48
C GLU A 38 -5.88 21.37 12.20
N ASP A 39 -4.98 21.22 11.23
CA ASP A 39 -5.25 20.53 9.98
C ASP A 39 -5.27 18.99 10.11
N ARG A 40 -5.15 18.40 11.31
CA ARG A 40 -5.06 16.93 11.51
C ARG A 40 -6.14 16.13 10.77
N HIS A 41 -7.32 16.72 10.57
CA HIS A 41 -8.44 16.11 9.88
C HIS A 41 -8.22 15.85 8.38
N ILE A 42 -7.24 16.49 7.72
CA ILE A 42 -6.95 16.29 6.29
C ILE A 42 -5.81 15.31 6.00
N TRP A 43 -5.00 14.96 7.01
CA TRP A 43 -3.76 14.19 6.79
C TRP A 43 -3.49 13.07 7.80
N ILE A 44 -4.20 13.02 8.95
CA ILE A 44 -4.08 11.92 9.91
C ILE A 44 -5.05 10.79 9.52
N PRO A 45 -4.56 9.55 9.30
CA PRO A 45 -5.39 8.43 8.88
C PRO A 45 -6.62 8.18 9.76
N VAL A 46 -6.48 8.29 11.08
CA VAL A 46 -7.58 8.06 12.04
C VAL A 46 -8.72 9.07 11.91
N TYR A 47 -8.44 10.25 11.38
CA TYR A 47 -9.46 11.27 11.14
C TYR A 47 -10.08 11.16 9.73
N LEU A 48 -9.50 10.32 8.86
CA LEU A 48 -9.90 10.11 7.47
C LEU A 48 -10.79 8.86 7.27
N ASP A 49 -11.39 8.36 8.35
CA ASP A 49 -12.12 7.07 8.46
C ASP A 49 -13.22 6.85 7.41
N TYR A 50 -13.73 7.93 6.80
CA TYR A 50 -14.76 7.89 5.75
C TYR A 50 -14.22 7.79 4.32
N HIS A 51 -12.90 7.82 4.13
CA HIS A 51 -12.27 7.79 2.81
C HIS A 51 -11.43 6.52 2.66
N PHE A 52 -11.73 5.71 1.64
CA PHE A 52 -10.94 4.53 1.33
C PHE A 52 -9.66 4.93 0.58
N TRP A 53 -8.51 4.79 1.23
CA TRP A 53 -7.20 5.20 0.68
C TRP A 53 -6.42 4.06 0.00
N VAL A 54 -6.97 2.84 -0.10
CA VAL A 54 -6.30 1.67 -0.70
C VAL A 54 -4.88 1.45 -0.11
N GLY A 55 -4.67 1.79 1.16
CA GLY A 55 -3.35 1.71 1.82
C GLY A 55 -2.29 2.71 1.33
N MET A 56 -2.65 3.72 0.51
CA MET A 56 -1.72 4.73 0.01
C MET A 56 -1.32 5.71 1.11
N ARG A 57 -0.01 5.94 1.26
CA ARG A 57 0.50 7.05 2.08
C ARG A 57 0.47 8.35 1.26
N SER A 58 0.21 9.49 1.90
CA SER A 58 0.11 10.80 1.22
C SER A 58 1.31 11.13 0.33
N THR A 59 2.52 10.72 0.72
CA THR A 59 3.75 10.94 -0.07
C THR A 59 4.00 9.89 -1.15
N GLN A 60 3.33 8.73 -1.11
CA GLN A 60 3.53 7.68 -2.11
C GLN A 60 2.98 8.11 -3.47
N ARG A 61 1.86 8.86 -3.49
CA ARG A 61 1.27 9.38 -4.72
C ARG A 61 2.20 10.38 -5.43
N SER A 62 2.70 11.37 -4.71
CA SER A 62 3.64 12.35 -5.27
C SER A 62 5.00 11.73 -5.59
N GLY A 63 5.49 10.82 -4.75
CA GLY A 63 6.74 10.09 -4.99
C GLY A 63 6.68 9.19 -6.23
N SER A 64 5.56 8.48 -6.43
CA SER A 64 5.34 7.65 -7.62
C SER A 64 5.29 8.50 -8.89
N MET A 65 4.52 9.59 -8.90
CA MET A 65 4.48 10.51 -10.03
C MET A 65 5.85 11.12 -10.31
N HIS A 66 6.57 11.54 -9.27
CA HIS A 66 7.92 12.08 -9.42
C HIS A 66 8.89 11.04 -10.00
N SER A 67 8.89 9.81 -9.49
CA SER A 67 9.70 8.71 -10.03
C SER A 67 9.35 8.38 -11.47
N PHE A 68 8.09 8.51 -11.87
CA PHE A 68 7.65 8.27 -13.23
C PHE A 68 8.16 9.35 -14.19
N PHE A 69 7.95 10.63 -13.86
CA PHE A 69 8.38 11.75 -14.68
C PHE A 69 9.90 11.90 -14.76
N ASN A 70 10.65 11.57 -13.71
CA ASN A 70 12.11 11.63 -13.71
C ASN A 70 12.78 10.73 -14.77
N LYS A 71 12.06 9.74 -15.32
CA LYS A 71 12.55 8.92 -16.44
C LYS A 71 12.62 9.69 -17.76
N PHE A 72 11.84 10.75 -17.90
CA PHE A 72 11.66 11.52 -19.14
C PHE A 72 12.13 12.97 -19.02
N ILE A 73 12.01 13.55 -17.82
CA ILE A 73 12.23 14.98 -17.56
C ILE A 73 13.40 15.13 -16.61
N THR A 74 14.37 15.96 -17.00
CA THR A 74 15.51 16.33 -16.15
C THR A 74 15.42 17.80 -15.75
N ARG A 75 16.11 18.18 -14.66
CA ARG A 75 16.14 19.57 -14.16
C ARG A 75 16.54 20.61 -15.21
N ASN A 76 17.34 20.21 -16.21
CA ASN A 76 17.85 21.10 -17.26
C ASN A 76 17.00 21.08 -18.54
N SER A 77 15.83 20.45 -18.51
CA SER A 77 14.92 20.40 -19.66
C SER A 77 14.30 21.77 -19.91
N SER A 78 14.40 22.28 -21.14
CA SER A 78 13.69 23.50 -21.53
C SER A 78 12.17 23.30 -21.54
N LEU A 79 11.40 24.37 -21.45
CA LEU A 79 9.92 24.28 -21.46
C LEU A 79 9.39 23.58 -22.72
N ARG A 80 10.01 23.82 -23.89
CA ARG A 80 9.62 23.15 -25.14
C ARG A 80 9.92 21.65 -25.10
N GLN A 81 11.03 21.25 -24.48
CA GLN A 81 11.35 19.84 -24.28
C GLN A 81 10.42 19.20 -23.25
N PHE A 82 10.06 19.92 -22.20
CA PHE A 82 9.11 19.45 -21.19
C PHE A 82 7.77 19.07 -21.82
N VAL A 83 7.17 19.93 -22.65
CA VAL A 83 5.89 19.64 -23.31
C VAL A 83 5.99 18.36 -24.14
N LYS A 84 7.02 18.24 -24.97
CA LYS A 84 7.21 17.04 -25.80
C LYS A 84 7.43 15.78 -24.96
N GLN A 85 8.22 15.86 -23.89
CA GLN A 85 8.49 14.71 -23.03
C GLN A 85 7.29 14.34 -22.16
N TYR A 86 6.44 15.30 -21.81
CA TYR A 86 5.19 15.04 -21.12
C TYR A 86 4.26 14.17 -21.97
N ASP A 87 4.08 14.52 -23.26
CA ASP A 87 3.27 13.73 -24.18
C ASP A 87 3.84 12.31 -24.36
N ASN A 88 5.16 12.19 -24.52
CA ASN A 88 5.83 10.88 -24.60
C ASN A 88 5.63 10.05 -23.32
N CYS A 89 5.68 10.70 -22.16
CA CYS A 89 5.52 10.08 -20.86
C CYS A 89 4.09 9.52 -20.71
N LEU A 90 3.08 10.26 -21.15
CA LEU A 90 1.69 9.79 -21.19
C LEU A 90 1.51 8.63 -22.19
N ALA A 91 2.03 8.76 -23.41
CA ALA A 91 1.93 7.71 -24.43
C ALA A 91 2.62 6.41 -23.98
N SER A 92 3.77 6.52 -23.31
CA SER A 92 4.47 5.35 -22.74
C SER A 92 3.66 4.68 -21.64
N ARG A 93 2.93 5.45 -20.81
CA ARG A 93 2.06 4.89 -19.77
C ARG A 93 0.89 4.16 -20.40
N GLU A 94 0.21 4.81 -21.34
CA GLU A 94 -0.95 4.26 -22.02
C GLU A 94 -0.60 2.98 -22.79
N GLN A 95 0.59 2.94 -23.41
CA GLN A 95 1.09 1.74 -24.07
C GLN A 95 1.33 0.59 -23.08
N ALA A 96 1.94 0.87 -21.93
CA ALA A 96 2.16 -0.14 -20.89
C ALA A 96 0.83 -0.66 -20.32
N ASP A 97 -0.15 0.22 -20.10
CA ASP A 97 -1.49 -0.16 -19.65
C ASP A 97 -2.17 -1.07 -20.68
N ARG A 98 -2.10 -0.75 -21.99
CA ARG A 98 -2.61 -1.61 -23.07
C ARG A 98 -1.94 -2.98 -23.11
N GLU A 99 -0.63 -3.05 -22.94
CA GLU A 99 0.11 -4.31 -22.93
C GLU A 99 -0.28 -5.17 -21.72
N PHE A 100 -0.48 -4.54 -20.56
CA PHE A 100 -0.96 -5.23 -19.37
C PHE A 100 -2.39 -5.76 -19.57
N ASP A 101 -3.30 -4.93 -20.08
CA ASP A 101 -4.68 -5.33 -20.36
C ASP A 101 -4.73 -6.48 -21.38
N ALA A 102 -3.96 -6.38 -22.46
CA ALA A 102 -3.88 -7.45 -23.45
C ALA A 102 -3.37 -8.77 -22.83
N ALA A 103 -2.37 -8.70 -21.96
CA ALA A 103 -1.90 -9.88 -21.24
C ALA A 103 -2.99 -10.44 -20.30
N ASP A 104 -3.75 -9.59 -19.61
CA ASP A 104 -4.85 -9.97 -18.71
C ASP A 104 -6.00 -10.66 -19.46
N PHE A 105 -6.39 -10.11 -20.62
CA PHE A 105 -7.47 -10.67 -21.43
C PHE A 105 -7.10 -11.97 -22.16
N HIS A 106 -5.86 -12.11 -22.60
CA HIS A 106 -5.45 -13.20 -23.49
C HIS A 106 -4.71 -14.34 -22.80
N THR A 107 -4.32 -14.16 -21.53
CA THR A 107 -3.64 -15.21 -20.77
C THR A 107 -4.38 -15.46 -19.47
N VAL A 108 -4.15 -16.65 -18.90
CA VAL A 108 -4.70 -16.99 -17.59
C VAL A 108 -3.56 -17.52 -16.76
N ILE A 109 -3.30 -16.90 -15.61
CA ILE A 109 -2.32 -17.40 -14.65
C ILE A 109 -2.94 -18.60 -13.93
N PRO A 110 -2.39 -19.82 -14.05
CA PRO A 110 -2.96 -20.98 -13.36
C PRO A 110 -2.85 -20.85 -11.84
N CYS A 111 -3.83 -21.40 -11.12
CA CYS A 111 -3.80 -21.51 -9.66
C CYS A 111 -2.61 -22.37 -9.21
N ALA A 112 -1.97 -21.97 -8.11
CA ALA A 112 -0.88 -22.71 -7.49
C ALA A 112 -1.39 -23.83 -6.58
N THR A 113 -2.62 -23.71 -6.07
CA THR A 113 -3.25 -24.66 -5.17
C THR A 113 -4.59 -25.15 -5.73
N LYS A 114 -5.17 -26.16 -5.08
CA LYS A 114 -6.54 -26.63 -5.37
C LYS A 114 -7.62 -25.87 -4.59
N SER A 115 -7.29 -24.70 -4.03
CA SER A 115 -8.23 -23.90 -3.26
C SER A 115 -9.28 -23.27 -4.17
N ILE A 116 -10.56 -23.49 -3.85
CA ILE A 116 -11.68 -22.83 -4.54
C ILE A 116 -11.66 -21.31 -4.38
N ILE A 117 -11.05 -20.81 -3.30
CA ILE A 117 -10.88 -19.38 -3.04
C ILE A 117 -9.84 -18.79 -4.00
N GLU A 118 -8.74 -19.50 -4.24
CA GLU A 118 -7.72 -19.06 -5.21
C GLU A 118 -8.31 -19.03 -6.63
N ALA A 119 -9.06 -20.07 -7.01
CA ALA A 119 -9.74 -20.13 -8.31
C ALA A 119 -10.76 -18.99 -8.50
N HIS A 120 -11.47 -18.59 -7.43
CA HIS A 120 -12.35 -17.44 -7.51
C HIS A 120 -11.58 -16.14 -7.76
N PHE A 121 -10.49 -15.91 -7.00
CA PHE A 121 -9.68 -14.71 -7.18
C PHE A 121 -8.95 -14.66 -8.53
N GLN A 122 -8.60 -15.82 -9.11
CA GLN A 122 -8.05 -15.92 -10.46
C GLN A 122 -8.97 -15.28 -11.51
N HIS A 123 -10.29 -15.40 -11.33
CA HIS A 123 -11.27 -14.87 -12.28
C HIS A 123 -11.61 -13.40 -12.05
N VAL A 124 -11.47 -12.91 -10.82
CA VAL A 124 -11.92 -11.56 -10.43
C VAL A 124 -10.77 -10.55 -10.42
N TYR A 125 -9.53 -10.98 -10.16
CA TYR A 125 -8.39 -10.08 -10.03
C TYR A 125 -7.60 -9.95 -11.31
N THR A 126 -7.00 -8.78 -11.52
CA THR A 126 -5.96 -8.60 -12.53
C THR A 126 -4.77 -9.50 -12.20
N HIS A 127 -4.01 -9.87 -13.24
CA HIS A 127 -2.82 -10.71 -13.11
C HIS A 127 -1.82 -10.22 -12.07
N GLU A 128 -1.60 -8.92 -11.95
CA GLU A 128 -0.69 -8.36 -10.93
C GLU A 128 -1.18 -8.67 -9.51
N LYS A 129 -2.45 -8.39 -9.22
CA LYS A 129 -3.03 -8.65 -7.88
C LYS A 129 -3.19 -10.13 -7.59
N PHE A 130 -3.50 -10.92 -8.62
CA PHE A 130 -3.57 -12.37 -8.46
C PHE A 130 -2.21 -12.98 -8.13
N ARG A 131 -1.10 -12.48 -8.71
CA ARG A 131 0.26 -12.96 -8.37
C ARG A 131 0.63 -12.67 -6.91
N GLU A 132 0.29 -11.49 -6.39
CA GLU A 132 0.50 -11.16 -4.97
C GLU A 132 -0.25 -12.14 -4.05
N LEU A 133 -1.52 -12.41 -4.37
CA LEU A 133 -2.34 -13.36 -3.63
C LEU A 133 -1.76 -14.78 -3.73
N GLN A 134 -1.39 -15.23 -4.93
CA GLN A 134 -0.80 -16.54 -5.17
C GLN A 134 0.50 -16.74 -4.39
N ALA A 135 1.33 -15.70 -4.23
CA ALA A 135 2.52 -15.76 -3.39
C ALA A 135 2.19 -16.10 -1.93
N GLN A 136 1.10 -15.53 -1.38
CA GLN A 136 0.63 -15.86 -0.03
C GLN A 136 0.10 -17.29 0.08
N PHE A 137 -0.64 -17.77 -0.94
CA PHE A 137 -1.11 -19.16 -0.98
C PHE A 137 0.07 -20.15 -1.03
N ARG A 138 1.09 -19.89 -1.87
CA ARG A 138 2.31 -20.71 -1.91
C ARG A 138 3.05 -20.71 -0.58
N GLY A 139 3.16 -19.54 0.08
CA GLY A 139 3.75 -19.44 1.41
C GLY A 139 3.03 -20.29 2.45
N LYS A 140 1.69 -20.32 2.43
CA LYS A 140 0.87 -21.12 3.36
C LYS A 140 0.93 -22.61 3.12
N VAL A 141 1.08 -23.06 1.87
CA VAL A 141 1.17 -24.51 1.53
C VAL A 141 2.42 -25.14 2.13
N ASN A 142 3.47 -24.35 2.36
CA ASN A 142 4.70 -24.81 3.01
C ASN A 142 4.57 -24.98 4.53
N CYS A 143 3.47 -24.50 5.14
CA CYS A 143 3.21 -24.73 6.56
C CYS A 143 2.56 -26.12 6.75
N ILE A 144 3.37 -27.16 6.92
CA ILE A 144 2.85 -28.49 7.28
C ILE A 144 2.37 -28.43 8.72
N THR A 145 1.05 -28.49 8.90
CA THR A 145 0.45 -28.53 10.24
C THR A 145 0.32 -29.98 10.68
N ARG A 146 1.07 -30.40 11.70
CA ARG A 146 0.94 -31.75 12.26
C ARG A 146 -0.08 -31.72 13.39
N SER A 147 -1.14 -32.50 13.27
CA SER A 147 -2.16 -32.66 14.34
C SER A 147 -1.54 -33.41 15.51
N MET A 148 -1.32 -32.72 16.64
CA MET A 148 -0.89 -33.34 17.88
C MET A 148 -2.02 -33.29 18.92
N HIS A 149 -2.83 -34.35 18.90
CA HIS A 149 -3.80 -34.76 19.92
C HIS A 149 -4.98 -33.82 20.28
N PHE A 150 -6.12 -34.45 20.57
CA PHE A 150 -7.31 -33.80 21.14
C PHE A 150 -7.24 -33.89 22.67
N THR A 151 -7.22 -32.76 23.35
CA THR A 151 -7.41 -32.69 24.80
C THR A 151 -8.37 -31.57 25.14
N LEU A 152 -9.43 -31.89 25.90
CA LEU A 152 -10.35 -30.92 26.51
C LEU A 152 -10.95 -29.87 25.53
N GLY A 153 -11.41 -30.31 24.36
CA GLY A 153 -12.21 -29.47 23.46
C GLY A 153 -11.44 -28.45 22.61
N PHE A 154 -10.10 -28.43 22.68
CA PHE A 154 -9.26 -27.62 21.80
C PHE A 154 -8.31 -28.52 20.99
N THR A 155 -8.15 -28.18 19.71
CA THR A 155 -7.19 -28.84 18.82
C THR A 155 -5.91 -28.01 18.78
N ILE A 156 -4.79 -28.63 19.15
CA ILE A 156 -3.47 -27.99 19.12
C ILE A 156 -2.75 -28.41 17.84
N TYR A 157 -2.25 -27.40 17.14
CA TYR A 157 -1.55 -27.54 15.86
C TYR A 157 -0.11 -27.10 16.04
N GLU A 158 0.83 -28.00 15.72
CA GLU A 158 2.24 -27.61 15.60
C GLU A 158 2.50 -27.20 14.15
N VAL A 159 2.95 -25.96 13.96
CA VAL A 159 3.41 -25.45 12.67
C VAL A 159 4.88 -25.84 12.55
N ILE A 160 5.18 -26.79 11.67
CA ILE A 160 6.55 -27.16 11.35
C ILE A 160 6.97 -26.29 10.17
N GLU A 161 7.97 -25.44 10.39
CA GLU A 161 8.60 -24.57 9.38
C GLU A 161 9.66 -25.32 8.56
#